data_AF-A0AAW4HJY8-F1
#
_entry.id   AF-A0AAW4HJY8-F1
#
_cell.length_a   1.000
_cell.length_b   1.000
_cell.length_c   1.000
_cell.angle_alpha   90.00
_cell.angle_beta   90.00
_cell.angle_gamma   90.00
#
_symmetry.space_group_name_H-M   'P 1'
#
loop_
_entity.id
_entity.type
_entity.pdbx_description
1 polymer ?
#
loop_
_entity_poly.entity_id
_entity_poly.type
_entity_poly.pdbx_seq_one_letter_code
_entity_poly.pdbx_strand_id
1 'polypeptide(L)'
;DISMAVLGGSLKRRERLSARLGDILSQLYLSSATLKRFENDGRPAEDLPLVHWGLQDSLRQTEIAIDEFLANFPNRIIGRALRVLMMPF
;
A
#
# COMPACT_ATOMS: atom_id res chain seq x y z
N ASP A 1 -11.28 26.75 -3.53
CA ASP A 1 -11.65 26.84 -4.96
C ASP A 1 -10.65 27.58 -5.83
N ILE A 2 -10.23 28.82 -5.51
CA ILE A 2 -9.25 29.58 -6.32
C ILE A 2 -7.87 28.87 -6.39
N SER A 3 -7.40 28.26 -5.30
CA SER A 3 -6.14 27.49 -5.30
C SER A 3 -6.21 26.20 -6.15
N MET A 4 -7.39 25.58 -6.28
CA MET A 4 -7.61 24.47 -7.22
C MET A 4 -7.70 24.97 -8.67
N ALA A 5 -8.18 26.17 -8.93
CA ALA A 5 -8.16 26.74 -10.28
C ALA A 5 -6.72 27.05 -10.76
N VAL A 6 -5.84 27.49 -9.86
CA VAL A 6 -4.45 27.90 -10.21
C VAL A 6 -3.45 26.75 -10.17
N LEU A 7 -3.62 25.77 -9.25
CA LEU A 7 -2.67 24.66 -9.05
C LEU A 7 -3.28 23.26 -9.26
N GLY A 8 -4.59 23.17 -9.52
CA GLY A 8 -5.44 22.02 -9.17
C GLY A 8 -5.05 20.68 -9.75
N GLY A 9 -4.58 20.61 -10.99
CA GLY A 9 -4.15 19.33 -11.58
C GLY A 9 -2.96 18.73 -10.82
N SER A 10 -2.01 19.57 -10.44
CA SER A 10 -0.79 19.16 -9.72
C SER A 10 -1.07 18.85 -8.25
N LEU A 11 -1.92 19.66 -7.60
CA LEU A 11 -2.30 19.49 -6.21
C LEU A 11 -3.16 18.23 -6.03
N LYS A 12 -4.14 18.01 -6.92
CA LYS A 12 -5.00 16.82 -6.88
C LYS A 12 -4.22 15.53 -7.09
N ARG A 13 -3.20 15.57 -7.95
CA ARG A 13 -2.29 14.44 -8.14
C ARG A 13 -1.47 14.15 -6.88
N ARG A 14 -0.96 15.17 -6.19
CA ARG A 14 -0.24 15.01 -4.92
C ARG A 14 -1.12 14.42 -3.83
N GLU A 15 -2.37 14.90 -3.69
CA GLU A 15 -3.34 14.32 -2.75
C GLU A 15 -3.58 12.83 -3.02
N ARG A 16 -3.80 12.45 -4.28
CA ARG A 16 -3.99 11.03 -4.66
C ARG A 16 -2.77 10.19 -4.33
N LEU A 17 -1.56 10.69 -4.58
CA LEU A 17 -0.32 9.99 -4.24
C LEU A 17 -0.17 9.81 -2.73
N SER A 18 -0.45 10.85 -1.94
CA SER A 18 -0.41 10.78 -0.48
C SER A 18 -1.44 9.79 0.07
N ALA A 19 -2.65 9.75 -0.49
CA ALA A 19 -3.68 8.78 -0.11
C ALA A 19 -3.18 7.34 -0.33
N ARG A 20 -2.57 7.05 -1.48
CA ARG A 20 -2.04 5.71 -1.77
C ARG A 20 -0.87 5.30 -0.89
N LEU A 21 0.02 6.23 -0.57
CA LEU A 21 1.06 5.96 0.44
C LEU A 21 0.44 5.64 1.81
N GLY A 22 -0.65 6.32 2.18
CA GLY A 22 -1.43 6.03 3.38
C GLY A 22 -2.03 4.61 3.35
N ASP A 23 -2.60 4.19 2.23
CA ASP A 23 -3.14 2.84 2.04
C ASP A 23 -2.05 1.77 2.23
N ILE A 24 -0.88 1.94 1.61
CA ILE A 24 0.28 1.04 1.73
C ILE A 24 0.72 0.92 3.19
N LEU A 25 0.95 2.05 3.87
CA LEU A 25 1.40 2.05 5.27
C LEU A 25 0.35 1.42 6.21
N SER A 26 -0.93 1.64 5.94
CA SER A 26 -2.02 1.08 6.74
C SER A 26 -2.07 -0.44 6.64
N GLN A 27 -1.91 -0.99 5.43
CA GLN A 27 -1.86 -2.44 5.22
C GLN A 27 -0.62 -3.07 5.86
N LEU A 28 0.56 -2.46 5.71
CA LEU A 28 1.78 -2.94 6.37
C LEU A 28 1.66 -2.90 7.90
N TYR A 29 1.03 -1.87 8.45
CA TYR A 29 0.77 -1.77 9.88
C TYR A 29 -0.19 -2.86 10.36
N LEU A 30 -1.32 -3.07 9.67
CA LEU A 30 -2.28 -4.12 10.00
C LEU A 30 -1.66 -5.51 9.93
N SER A 31 -0.89 -5.79 8.87
CA SER A 31 -0.13 -7.03 8.73
C SER A 31 0.83 -7.25 9.90
N SER A 32 1.59 -6.22 10.26
CA SER A 32 2.53 -6.27 11.38
C SER A 32 1.83 -6.48 12.71
N ALA A 33 0.70 -5.81 12.94
CA ALA A 33 -0.10 -5.94 14.15
C ALA A 33 -0.72 -7.35 14.28
N THR A 34 -1.22 -7.91 13.17
CA THR A 34 -1.74 -9.30 13.13
C THR A 34 -0.65 -10.30 13.48
N LEU A 35 0.55 -10.18 12.87
CA LEU A 35 1.69 -11.03 13.21
C LEU A 35 2.12 -10.87 14.67
N LYS A 36 2.20 -9.63 15.15
CA LYS A 36 2.60 -9.36 16.53
C LYS A 36 1.60 -9.92 17.53
N ARG A 37 0.30 -9.83 17.24
CA ARG A 37 -0.75 -10.43 18.06
C ARG A 37 -0.64 -11.95 18.06
N PHE A 38 -0.50 -12.58 16.89
CA PHE A 38 -0.31 -14.04 16.78
C PHE A 38 0.90 -14.53 17.57
N GLU A 39 2.00 -13.78 17.55
CA GLU A 39 3.18 -14.04 18.39
C GLU A 39 2.87 -13.94 19.88
N ASN A 40 2.20 -12.85 20.29
CA ASN A 40 1.86 -12.60 21.69
C ASN A 40 0.88 -13.65 22.26
N ASP A 41 -0.01 -14.18 21.41
CA ASP A 41 -0.97 -15.22 21.76
C ASP A 41 -0.32 -16.62 21.81
N GLY A 42 0.99 -16.73 21.53
CA GLY A 42 1.74 -17.99 21.62
C GLY A 42 1.68 -18.86 20.35
N ARG A 43 1.32 -18.28 19.20
CA ARG A 43 1.18 -18.94 17.90
C ARG A 43 0.20 -20.13 17.90
N PRO A 44 -1.06 -19.94 18.33
CA PRO A 44 -2.03 -21.02 18.37
C PRO A 44 -2.31 -21.58 16.96
N ALA A 45 -2.20 -22.90 16.79
CA ALA A 45 -2.32 -23.54 15.48
C ALA A 45 -3.70 -23.34 14.83
N GLU A 46 -4.74 -23.13 15.63
CA GLU A 46 -6.10 -22.84 15.20
C GLU A 46 -6.25 -21.47 14.51
N ASP A 47 -5.47 -20.46 14.90
CA ASP A 47 -5.51 -19.13 14.30
C ASP A 47 -4.60 -19.01 13.08
N LEU A 48 -3.64 -19.93 12.91
CA LEU A 48 -2.67 -19.89 11.82
C LEU A 48 -3.31 -19.77 10.41
N PRO A 49 -4.40 -20.50 10.08
CA PRO A 49 -5.08 -20.34 8.80
C PRO A 49 -5.66 -18.93 8.60
N LEU A 50 -6.21 -18.33 9.67
CA LEU A 50 -6.79 -16.99 9.64
C LEU A 50 -5.71 -15.91 9.49
N VAL A 51 -4.62 -16.05 10.23
CA VAL A 51 -3.45 -15.16 10.14
C VAL A 51 -2.83 -15.23 8.75
N HIS A 52 -2.65 -16.44 8.21
CA HIS A 52 -2.11 -16.63 6.88
C HIS A 52 -3.01 -15.98 5.82
N TRP A 53 -4.31 -16.25 5.86
CA TRP A 53 -5.26 -15.64 4.93
C TRP A 53 -5.27 -14.11 5.04
N GLY A 54 -5.32 -13.57 6.26
CA GLY A 54 -5.35 -12.12 6.50
C GLY A 54 -4.08 -11.42 6.02
N LEU A 55 -2.91 -12.05 6.18
CA LEU A 55 -1.67 -11.53 5.63
C LEU A 55 -1.63 -11.57 4.10
N GLN A 56 -2.10 -12.66 3.49
CA GLN A 56 -2.18 -12.75 2.04
C GLN A 56 -3.10 -11.68 1.45
N ASP A 57 -4.23 -11.41 2.10
CA ASP A 57 -5.14 -10.34 1.70
C ASP A 57 -4.50 -8.95 1.87
N SER A 58 -3.90 -8.68 3.02
CA SER A 58 -3.27 -7.37 3.29
C SER A 58 -2.07 -7.11 2.37
N LEU A 59 -1.27 -8.14 2.04
CA LEU A 59 -0.19 -8.04 1.06
C LEU A 59 -0.73 -7.74 -0.34
N ARG A 60 -1.78 -8.44 -0.79
CA ARG A 60 -2.44 -8.15 -2.07
C ARG A 60 -2.96 -6.71 -2.14
N GLN A 61 -3.59 -6.23 -1.07
CA GLN A 61 -4.06 -4.83 -1.00
C GLN A 61 -2.91 -3.83 -1.03
N THR A 62 -1.77 -4.17 -0.40
CA THR A 62 -0.54 -3.37 -0.46
C THR A 62 0.00 -3.31 -1.88
N GLU A 63 0.04 -4.44 -2.59
CA GLU A 63 0.49 -4.50 -4.00
C GLU A 63 -0.38 -3.63 -4.90
N ILE A 64 -1.71 -3.72 -4.77
CA ILE A 64 -2.65 -2.87 -5.52
C ILE A 64 -2.39 -1.38 -5.24
N ALA A 65 -2.19 -1.01 -3.97
CA ALA A 65 -1.91 0.37 -3.60
C ALA A 65 -0.56 0.88 -4.15
N ILE A 66 0.47 0.02 -4.19
CA ILE A 66 1.78 0.32 -4.83
C ILE A 66 1.59 0.51 -6.33
N ASP A 67 0.87 -0.38 -7.00
CA ASP A 67 0.62 -0.29 -8.44
C ASP A 67 -0.12 1.00 -8.80
N GLU A 68 -1.17 1.34 -8.05
CA GLU A 68 -1.90 2.59 -8.23
C GLU A 68 -1.04 3.83 -7.94
N PHE A 69 -0.16 3.77 -6.94
CA PHE A 69 0.79 4.83 -6.63
C PHE A 69 1.78 5.05 -7.79
N LEU A 70 2.39 3.98 -8.30
CA LEU A 70 3.36 4.03 -9.39
C LEU A 70 2.72 4.45 -10.72
N ALA A 71 1.47 4.04 -10.99
CA ALA A 71 0.71 4.48 -12.15
C ALA A 71 0.43 6.00 -12.17
N ASN A 72 0.28 6.60 -10.99
CA ASN A 72 0.05 8.04 -10.83
C ASN A 72 1.31 8.86 -10.55
N PHE A 73 2.49 8.21 -10.56
CA PHE A 73 3.76 8.83 -10.21
C PHE A 73 4.09 10.00 -11.16
N PRO A 74 4.71 11.10 -10.67
CA PRO A 74 4.96 12.28 -11.49
C PRO A 74 5.80 12.02 -12.75
N ASN A 75 6.76 11.09 -12.64
CA ASN A 75 7.58 10.63 -13.76
C ASN A 75 7.24 9.18 -14.09
N ARG A 76 6.55 8.96 -15.22
CA ARG A 76 6.08 7.63 -15.65
C ARG A 76 7.21 6.63 -15.92
N ILE A 77 8.39 7.11 -16.32
CA ILE A 77 9.55 6.24 -16.57
C ILE A 77 10.08 5.72 -15.24
N ILE A 78 10.27 6.61 -14.27
CA ILE A 78 10.69 6.24 -12.91
C ILE A 78 9.64 5.30 -12.27
N GLY A 79 8.35 5.62 -12.40
CA GLY A 79 7.28 4.76 -11.89
C GLY A 79 7.31 3.34 -12.46
N ARG A 80 7.54 3.20 -13.77
CA ARG A 80 7.69 1.87 -14.42
C ARG A 80 8.97 1.15 -13.99
N ALA A 81 10.09 1.86 -13.90
CA ALA A 81 11.35 1.27 -13.44
C ALA A 81 11.24 0.76 -12.00
N LEU A 82 10.63 1.55 -11.11
CA LEU A 82 10.34 1.15 -9.73
C LEU A 82 9.40 -0.04 -9.68
N ARG A 83 8.38 -0.10 -10.55
CA ARG A 83 7.46 -1.25 -10.61
C ARG A 83 8.21 -2.54 -10.93
N VAL A 84 9.05 -2.55 -11.96
CA VAL A 84 9.84 -3.72 -12.35
C VAL A 84 10.84 -4.11 -11.25
N LEU A 85 11.39 -3.14 -10.51
CA LEU A 85 12.33 -3.40 -9.43
C LEU A 85 11.64 -3.96 -8.17
N MET A 86 10.48 -3.42 -7.79
CA MET A 86 9.74 -3.83 -6.58
C MET A 86 8.90 -5.09 -6.80
N MET A 87 8.37 -5.28 -8.01
CA MET A 87 7.54 -6.42 -8.41
C MET A 87 8.17 -7.09 -9.63
N PRO A 88 9.26 -7.84 -9.43
CA PRO A 88 9.96 -8.48 -10.55
C PRO A 88 9.14 -9.60 -11.22
N PHE A 89 8.10 -10.14 -10.55
CA PHE A 89 7.25 -11.24 -11.05
C PHE A 89 5.82 -11.09 -10.51
#